data_AF-A0A0Q6JV39-F1
#
_entry.id   AF-A0A0Q6JV39-F1
#
_cell.length_a   1.000
_cell.length_b   1.000
_cell.length_c   1.000
_cell.angle_alpha   90.00
_cell.angle_beta   90.00
_cell.angle_gamma   90.00
#
_symmetry.space_group_name_H-M   'P 1'
#
loop_
_entity.id
_entity.type
_entity.pdbx_description
1 polymer ?
#
loop_
_entity_poly.entity_id
_entity_poly.type
_entity_poly.pdbx_seq_one_letter_code
_entity_poly.pdbx_strand_id
1 'polypeptide(L)'
;MHPGLDRLSARERDALRLLAQGFDAKSAAQRLGMSVHTLNDRLRGARQKLGVSSSREAARLLAESDRLSPETAAPDPPPDLSAPQEIGLAAPPDPRSDALRPAFRATGGRRLLLLTSGFALMLLLIVTVAAFWLPMADAPPAPGTPPRVVATTPHLGTTIAAGPFDLSVTFDRPMTGDSYSFVQFSADTYPGCAPKPALSRDRRTFTLRCTAVAGHQYQIGINGPPYMNFRDTTGISATPYRLTFSAR
;
A
#
# COMPACT_ATOMS: atom_id res chain seq x y z
N MET A 1 -36.06 18.68 -0.04
CA MET A 1 -35.64 17.51 0.76
C MET A 1 -35.03 16.49 -0.20
N HIS A 2 -33.75 16.14 -0.06
CA HIS A 2 -33.05 15.27 -1.02
C HIS A 2 -33.44 13.80 -0.75
N PRO A 3 -34.01 13.04 -1.71
CA PRO A 3 -34.62 11.73 -1.46
C PRO A 3 -33.62 10.64 -0.98
N GLY A 4 -32.32 10.89 -1.08
CA GLY A 4 -31.27 10.01 -0.58
C GLY A 4 -30.96 10.15 0.91
N LEU A 5 -31.40 11.22 1.58
CA LEU A 5 -31.07 11.51 2.98
C LEU A 5 -31.76 10.54 3.95
N ASP A 6 -33.01 10.16 3.66
CA ASP A 6 -33.78 9.23 4.49
C ASP A 6 -33.22 7.79 4.46
N ARG A 7 -32.37 7.49 3.47
CA ARG A 7 -31.70 6.18 3.30
C ARG A 7 -30.35 6.10 4.02
N LEU A 8 -29.90 7.20 4.63
CA LEU A 8 -28.65 7.24 5.40
C LEU A 8 -28.86 6.62 6.78
N SER A 9 -27.97 5.68 7.14
CA SER A 9 -27.87 5.16 8.50
C SER A 9 -27.35 6.22 9.47
N ALA A 10 -27.64 6.06 10.77
CA ALA A 10 -27.14 6.97 11.81
C ALA A 10 -25.61 7.14 11.74
N ARG A 11 -24.88 6.03 11.56
CA ARG A 11 -23.41 6.01 11.46
C ARG A 11 -22.86 6.72 10.22
N GLU A 12 -23.58 6.71 9.10
CA GLU A 12 -23.21 7.47 7.89
C GLU A 12 -23.46 8.96 8.09
N ARG A 13 -24.56 9.33 8.76
CA ARG A 13 -24.88 10.71 9.14
C ARG A 13 -23.82 11.30 10.07
N ASP A 14 -23.37 10.57 11.09
CA ASP A 14 -22.34 11.04 12.02
C ASP A 14 -20.99 11.30 11.31
N ALA A 15 -20.61 10.44 10.37
CA ALA A 15 -19.41 10.63 9.56
C ALA A 15 -19.50 11.89 8.68
N LEU A 16 -20.65 12.14 8.06
CA LEU A 16 -20.88 13.35 7.26
C LEU A 16 -20.94 14.63 8.10
N ARG A 17 -21.46 14.57 9.34
CA ARG A 17 -21.49 15.71 10.27
C ARG A 17 -20.09 16.16 10.65
N LEU A 18 -19.18 15.23 10.94
CA LEU A 18 -17.79 15.58 11.22
C LEU A 18 -17.12 16.25 10.02
N LEU A 19 -17.36 15.77 8.80
CA LEU A 19 -16.85 16.43 7.60
C LEU A 19 -17.46 17.83 7.38
N ALA A 20 -18.74 18.01 7.69
CA ALA A 20 -19.41 19.31 7.61
C ALA A 20 -18.83 20.33 8.62
N GLN A 21 -18.38 19.84 9.78
CA GLN A 21 -17.67 20.62 10.80
C GLN A 21 -16.20 20.93 10.43
N GLY A 22 -15.72 20.46 9.27
CA GLY A 22 -14.38 20.75 8.77
C GLY A 22 -13.30 19.75 9.21
N PHE A 23 -13.67 18.67 9.90
CA PHE A 23 -12.71 17.60 10.18
C PHE A 23 -12.27 16.91 8.88
N ASP A 24 -11.01 16.49 8.82
CA ASP A 24 -10.54 15.60 7.77
C ASP A 24 -10.89 14.13 8.09
N ALA A 25 -10.73 13.23 7.13
CA ALA A 25 -11.07 11.81 7.32
C ALA A 25 -10.24 11.13 8.42
N LYS A 26 -9.03 11.61 8.70
CA LYS A 26 -8.13 11.01 9.70
C LYS A 26 -8.57 11.39 11.11
N SER A 27 -8.77 12.68 11.35
CA SER A 27 -9.27 13.25 12.61
C SER A 27 -10.69 12.82 12.92
N ALA A 28 -11.57 12.74 11.90
CA ALA A 28 -12.92 12.21 12.06
C ALA A 28 -12.92 10.72 12.46
N ALA A 29 -12.02 9.91 11.89
CA ALA A 29 -11.90 8.50 12.25
C ALA A 29 -11.40 8.30 13.69
N GLN A 30 -10.40 9.08 14.10
CA GLN A 30 -9.91 9.11 15.49
C GLN A 30 -11.02 9.48 16.47
N ARG A 31 -11.82 10.50 16.14
CA ARG A 31 -12.92 10.97 17.01
C ARG A 31 -14.07 9.97 17.13
N LEU A 32 -14.30 9.17 16.09
CA LEU A 32 -15.29 8.08 16.10
C LEU A 32 -14.73 6.75 16.63
N GLY A 33 -13.48 6.73 17.12
CA GLY A 33 -12.85 5.52 17.66
C GLY A 33 -12.73 4.38 16.64
N MET A 34 -12.57 4.71 15.35
CA MET A 34 -12.58 3.73 14.27
C MET A 34 -11.45 3.94 13.27
N SER A 35 -11.20 2.93 12.44
CA SER A 35 -10.16 3.04 11.40
C SER A 35 -10.59 4.02 10.29
N VAL A 36 -9.60 4.72 9.71
CA VAL A 36 -9.82 5.61 8.55
C VAL A 36 -10.44 4.86 7.37
N HIS A 37 -10.08 3.59 7.19
CA HIS A 37 -10.63 2.75 6.13
C HIS A 37 -12.14 2.52 6.33
N THR A 38 -12.54 2.14 7.54
CA THR A 38 -13.96 1.93 7.87
C THR A 38 -14.76 3.23 7.76
N LEU A 39 -14.17 4.39 8.08
CA LEU A 39 -14.81 5.69 7.82
C LEU A 39 -14.99 5.93 6.32
N ASN A 40 -13.97 5.66 5.51
CA ASN A 40 -14.03 5.85 4.06
C ASN A 40 -15.08 4.94 3.39
N ASP A 41 -15.28 3.71 3.87
CA ASP A 41 -16.34 2.83 3.40
C ASP A 41 -17.73 3.39 3.72
N ARG A 42 -17.93 3.93 4.94
CA ARG A 42 -19.16 4.63 5.32
C ARG A 42 -19.41 5.85 4.42
N LEU A 43 -18.39 6.66 4.17
CA LEU A 43 -18.48 7.82 3.28
C LEU A 43 -18.76 7.41 1.81
N ARG A 44 -18.25 6.26 1.36
CA ARG A 44 -18.58 5.69 0.04
C ARG A 44 -20.04 5.26 -0.04
N GLY A 45 -20.53 4.54 0.97
CA GLY A 45 -21.96 4.15 1.06
C GLY A 45 -22.87 5.37 1.07
N ALA A 46 -22.54 6.39 1.86
CA ALA A 46 -23.28 7.65 1.91
C ALA A 46 -23.32 8.36 0.55
N ARG A 47 -22.18 8.45 -0.16
CA ARG A 47 -22.13 9.04 -1.51
C ARG A 47 -22.99 8.28 -2.53
N GLN A 48 -22.94 6.94 -2.52
CA GLN A 48 -23.76 6.12 -3.40
C GLN A 48 -25.25 6.32 -3.18
N LYS A 49 -25.68 6.45 -1.92
CA LYS A 49 -27.08 6.71 -1.56
C LYS A 49 -27.55 8.13 -1.93
N LEU A 50 -26.66 9.11 -1.83
CA LEU A 50 -26.95 10.52 -2.15
C LEU A 50 -26.76 10.86 -3.63
N GLY A 51 -26.13 9.98 -4.41
CA GLY A 51 -25.87 10.18 -5.84
C GLY A 51 -24.79 11.22 -6.14
N VAL A 52 -23.90 11.49 -5.18
CA VAL A 52 -22.89 12.56 -5.29
C VAL A 52 -21.47 12.01 -5.43
N SER A 53 -20.61 12.80 -6.07
CA SER A 53 -19.25 12.37 -6.41
C SER A 53 -18.27 12.51 -5.24
N SER A 54 -18.53 13.45 -4.32
CA SER A 54 -17.60 13.85 -3.26
C SER A 54 -18.22 13.77 -1.86
N SER A 55 -17.40 13.36 -0.89
CA SER A 55 -17.83 13.30 0.52
C SER A 55 -18.06 14.69 1.11
N ARG A 56 -17.37 15.71 0.59
CA ARG A 56 -17.58 17.12 0.98
C ARG A 56 -18.90 17.66 0.45
N GLU A 57 -19.26 17.27 -0.77
CA GLU A 57 -20.55 17.58 -1.37
C GLU A 57 -21.70 16.90 -0.60
N ALA A 58 -21.53 15.61 -0.26
CA ALA A 58 -22.45 14.87 0.60
C ALA A 58 -22.64 15.54 1.99
N ALA A 59 -21.55 15.97 2.61
CA ALA A 59 -21.57 16.64 3.91
C ALA A 59 -22.29 17.99 3.85
N ARG A 60 -22.10 18.75 2.75
CA ARG A 60 -22.82 20.02 2.53
C ARG A 60 -24.32 19.81 2.36
N LEU A 61 -24.73 18.78 1.61
CA LEU A 61 -26.15 18.44 1.44
C LEU A 61 -26.82 18.05 2.76
N LEU A 62 -26.11 17.28 3.61
CA LEU A 62 -26.61 16.94 4.93
C LEU A 62 -26.71 18.17 5.85
N ALA A 63 -25.70 19.04 5.84
CA ALA A 63 -25.73 20.27 6.64
C ALA A 63 -26.89 21.18 6.22
N GLU A 64 -27.21 21.26 4.93
CA GLU A 64 -28.35 22.04 4.42
C GLU A 64 -29.69 21.43 4.85
N SER A 65 -29.82 20.09 4.89
CA SER A 65 -31.03 19.44 5.40
C SER A 65 -31.20 19.58 6.91
N ASP A 66 -30.11 19.47 7.68
CA ASP A 66 -30.12 19.64 9.13
C ASP A 66 -30.50 21.09 9.51
N ARG A 67 -30.21 22.08 8.64
CA ARG A 67 -30.66 23.47 8.81
C ARG A 67 -32.14 23.69 8.49
N LEU A 68 -32.71 22.91 7.58
CA LEU A 68 -34.14 22.95 7.23
C LEU A 68 -35.02 22.20 8.25
N SER A 69 -34.44 21.36 9.10
CA SER A 69 -35.14 20.61 10.15
C SER A 69 -34.58 20.99 11.53
N PRO A 70 -34.99 22.12 12.11
CA PRO A 70 -34.56 22.51 13.45
C PRO A 70 -35.36 21.73 14.50
N GLU A 71 -35.20 20.40 14.57
CA GLU A 71 -35.71 19.66 15.71
C GLU A 71 -34.89 18.41 16.01
N THR A 72 -34.42 18.36 17.26
CA THR A 72 -33.88 17.20 18.01
C THR A 72 -32.39 16.85 17.82
N ALA A 73 -31.52 17.58 18.51
CA ALA A 73 -30.33 17.00 19.16
C ALA A 73 -29.85 17.92 20.30
N ALA A 74 -30.29 17.61 21.52
CA ALA A 74 -29.60 18.06 22.72
C ALA A 74 -28.18 17.45 22.73
N PRO A 75 -27.14 18.16 23.18
CA PRO A 75 -25.79 17.60 23.30
C PRO A 75 -25.69 16.72 24.55
N ASP A 76 -25.33 15.45 24.39
CA ASP A 76 -24.87 14.63 25.52
C ASP A 76 -23.53 15.16 26.06
N PRO A 77 -23.31 15.14 27.39
CA PRO A 77 -22.10 15.67 28.03
C PRO A 77 -20.86 14.77 27.82
N PRO A 78 -19.65 15.33 27.92
CA PRO A 78 -18.39 14.62 27.63
C PRO A 78 -18.02 13.58 28.71
N PRO A 79 -17.23 12.55 28.36
CA PRO A 79 -16.76 11.57 29.33
C PRO A 79 -15.68 12.14 30.25
N ASP A 80 -15.86 11.85 31.53
CA ASP A 80 -15.04 12.21 32.69
C ASP A 80 -13.56 11.75 32.54
N LEU A 81 -12.65 12.70 32.68
CA LEU A 81 -11.22 12.48 32.85
C LEU A 81 -10.92 12.39 34.35
N SER A 82 -10.85 11.18 34.88
CA SER A 82 -10.43 10.93 36.26
C SER A 82 -9.40 9.79 36.33
N ALA A 83 -8.11 10.16 36.33
CA ALA A 83 -7.05 9.44 37.04
C ALA A 83 -5.80 10.34 37.14
N PRO A 84 -5.50 10.91 38.33
CA PRO A 84 -4.18 11.40 38.63
C PRO A 84 -3.38 10.30 39.35
N GLN A 85 -2.21 9.92 38.82
CA GLN A 85 -1.18 9.31 39.66
C GLN A 85 0.22 9.77 39.26
N GLU A 86 0.58 10.86 39.94
CA GLU A 86 1.86 11.23 40.53
C GLU A 86 3.20 10.94 39.83
N ILE A 87 3.96 12.03 39.78
CA ILE A 87 5.34 12.20 39.37
C ILE A 87 6.26 11.92 40.57
N GLY A 88 7.40 11.29 40.31
CA GLY A 88 8.62 11.39 41.13
C GLY A 88 9.37 10.06 41.23
N LEU A 89 10.70 9.96 41.26
CA LEU A 89 11.84 10.85 41.04
C LEU A 89 13.05 9.89 40.85
N ALA A 90 14.15 10.36 40.25
CA ALA A 90 15.46 9.68 40.13
C ALA A 90 16.02 9.23 41.51
N ALA A 91 17.05 8.39 41.71
CA ALA A 91 18.29 8.01 40.99
C ALA A 91 18.97 6.81 41.75
N PRO A 92 20.05 6.17 41.21
CA PRO A 92 20.80 5.03 41.79
C PRO A 92 22.02 5.53 42.61
N PRO A 93 23.10 4.76 42.95
CA PRO A 93 23.39 3.31 43.01
C PRO A 93 23.97 2.88 44.40
N ASP A 94 24.35 1.60 44.59
CA ASP A 94 25.47 1.24 45.50
C ASP A 94 26.01 -0.21 45.25
N PRO A 95 27.20 -0.60 45.78
CA PRO A 95 28.25 -1.23 44.98
C PRO A 95 28.71 -2.62 45.51
N ARG A 96 29.50 -3.30 44.67
CA ARG A 96 30.60 -4.23 45.03
C ARG A 96 30.35 -5.37 46.04
N SER A 97 30.53 -6.60 45.56
CA SER A 97 31.53 -7.56 46.07
C SER A 97 31.48 -8.79 45.15
N ASP A 98 32.48 -8.97 44.30
CA ASP A 98 33.73 -9.70 44.56
C ASP A 98 33.58 -11.20 44.80
N ALA A 99 34.31 -11.95 43.96
CA ALA A 99 34.75 -13.33 44.10
C ALA A 99 33.63 -14.41 44.03
N LEU A 100 33.80 -15.57 43.42
CA LEU A 100 34.99 -16.39 43.35
C LEU A 100 34.80 -17.44 42.23
N ARG A 101 35.85 -17.69 41.45
CA ARG A 101 35.97 -18.81 40.52
C ARG A 101 36.02 -20.14 41.30
N PRO A 102 35.59 -21.26 40.69
CA PRO A 102 36.50 -22.42 40.67
C PRO A 102 36.64 -22.91 39.22
N ALA A 103 37.85 -22.96 38.68
CA ALA A 103 38.82 -24.06 38.83
C ALA A 103 38.43 -25.28 37.99
N PHE A 104 38.94 -25.28 36.76
CA PHE A 104 39.12 -26.48 35.96
C PHE A 104 39.96 -27.50 36.74
N ARG A 105 39.49 -28.75 36.78
CA ARG A 105 40.37 -29.92 36.89
C ARG A 105 40.14 -30.82 35.68
N ALA A 106 41.19 -30.92 34.88
CA ALA A 106 41.35 -31.88 33.81
C ALA A 106 41.79 -33.23 34.39
N THR A 107 41.29 -34.32 33.82
CA THR A 107 41.99 -35.61 33.55
C THR A 107 40.93 -36.55 32.98
N GLY A 108 41.09 -37.28 31.90
CA GLY A 108 42.18 -37.57 30.98
C GLY A 108 41.63 -38.59 29.97
N GLY A 109 42.40 -38.92 28.93
CA GLY A 109 42.07 -40.04 28.06
C GLY A 109 42.12 -39.70 26.57
N ARG A 110 43.32 -39.82 26.03
CA ARG A 110 43.68 -39.56 24.64
C ARG A 110 43.37 -40.82 23.79
N ARG A 111 42.84 -40.58 22.58
CA ARG A 111 42.95 -41.37 21.33
C ARG A 111 41.95 -42.50 21.07
N LEU A 112 41.00 -42.24 20.15
CA LEU A 112 40.76 -43.02 18.91
C LEU A 112 39.71 -42.26 18.06
N LEU A 113 40.14 -41.40 17.12
CA LEU A 113 40.16 -41.61 15.66
C LEU A 113 38.79 -41.49 14.95
N LEU A 114 38.64 -40.33 14.28
CA LEU A 114 38.16 -40.12 12.89
C LEU A 114 36.86 -40.80 12.45
N LEU A 115 35.78 -40.02 12.26
CA LEU A 115 34.69 -40.24 11.27
C LEU A 115 33.57 -39.14 11.29
N THR A 116 33.88 -37.83 11.40
CA THR A 116 32.80 -36.78 11.41
C THR A 116 33.04 -35.55 10.52
N SER A 117 34.15 -35.45 9.79
CA SER A 117 34.52 -34.22 9.07
C SER A 117 33.79 -33.98 7.74
N GLY A 118 33.19 -35.01 7.12
CA GLY A 118 32.52 -34.85 5.82
C GLY A 118 31.15 -34.18 5.89
N PHE A 119 30.35 -34.53 6.90
CA PHE A 119 28.96 -34.08 6.99
C PHE A 119 28.84 -32.63 7.47
N ALA A 120 29.70 -32.22 8.41
CA ALA A 120 29.72 -30.85 8.93
C ALA A 120 30.23 -29.83 7.90
N LEU A 121 31.20 -30.21 7.05
CA LEU A 121 31.70 -29.34 5.99
C LEU A 121 30.71 -29.24 4.80
N MET A 122 30.01 -30.34 4.48
CA MET A 122 28.98 -30.36 3.44
C MET A 122 27.73 -29.53 3.82
N LEU A 123 27.31 -29.56 5.09
CA LEU A 123 26.22 -28.70 5.60
C LEU A 123 26.58 -27.21 5.59
N LEU A 124 27.85 -26.85 5.82
CA LEU A 124 28.29 -25.45 5.79
C LEU A 124 28.34 -24.87 4.37
N LEU A 125 28.69 -25.68 3.36
CA LEU A 125 28.67 -25.29 1.94
C LEU A 125 27.25 -25.17 1.36
N ILE A 126 26.29 -25.97 1.85
CA ILE A 126 24.88 -25.85 1.43
C ILE A 126 24.27 -24.53 1.94
N VAL A 127 24.65 -24.07 3.14
CA VAL A 127 24.14 -22.81 3.72
C VAL A 127 24.68 -21.58 2.98
N THR A 128 25.92 -21.57 2.48
CA THR A 128 26.46 -20.44 1.72
C THR A 128 25.90 -20.33 0.30
N VAL A 129 25.60 -21.45 -0.37
CA VAL A 129 24.93 -21.45 -1.67
C VAL A 129 23.45 -21.07 -1.53
N ALA A 130 22.77 -21.51 -0.45
CA ALA A 130 21.38 -21.13 -0.18
C ALA A 130 21.22 -19.64 0.16
N ALA A 131 22.21 -19.03 0.83
CA ALA A 131 22.19 -17.60 1.15
C ALA A 131 22.31 -16.69 -0.09
N PHE A 132 22.89 -17.18 -1.19
CA PHE A 132 23.02 -16.43 -2.45
C PHE A 132 21.70 -16.26 -3.22
N TRP A 133 20.65 -16.99 -2.83
CA TRP A 133 19.33 -16.91 -3.47
C TRP A 133 18.25 -16.29 -2.57
N LEU A 134 18.60 -15.67 -1.43
CA LEU A 134 17.61 -14.88 -0.71
C LEU A 134 17.30 -13.62 -1.54
N PRO A 135 16.04 -13.43 -2.00
CA PRO A 135 15.66 -12.15 -2.55
C PRO A 135 15.82 -11.12 -1.43
N MET A 136 16.69 -10.13 -1.65
CA MET A 136 16.69 -8.95 -0.78
C MET A 136 15.28 -8.40 -0.83
N ALA A 137 14.56 -8.50 0.29
CA ALA A 137 13.28 -7.83 0.41
C ALA A 137 13.58 -6.32 0.35
N ASP A 138 13.12 -5.67 -0.73
CA ASP A 138 13.16 -4.22 -0.82
C ASP A 138 12.53 -3.62 0.45
N ALA A 139 13.16 -2.56 0.97
CA ALA A 139 12.60 -1.83 2.09
C ALA A 139 11.16 -1.39 1.75
N PRO A 140 10.20 -1.53 2.68
CA PRO A 140 8.83 -1.15 2.41
C PRO A 140 8.76 0.34 2.05
N PRO A 141 7.94 0.71 1.05
CA PRO A 141 7.85 2.10 0.61
C PRO A 141 7.33 2.99 1.73
N ALA A 142 7.83 4.23 1.78
CA ALA A 142 7.40 5.22 2.75
C ALA A 142 5.89 5.53 2.62
N PRO A 143 5.17 5.67 3.74
CA PRO A 143 3.74 5.97 3.72
C PRO A 143 3.47 7.34 3.10
N GLY A 144 2.42 7.43 2.28
CA GLY A 144 1.96 8.69 1.67
C GLY A 144 2.72 9.14 0.42
N THR A 145 3.75 8.41 -0.03
CA THR A 145 4.39 8.71 -1.33
C THR A 145 3.63 8.08 -2.50
N PRO A 146 3.61 8.70 -3.68
CA PRO A 146 3.07 8.06 -4.89
C PRO A 146 3.77 6.73 -5.20
N PRO A 147 3.02 5.70 -5.66
CA PRO A 147 3.60 4.47 -6.19
C PRO A 147 4.51 4.74 -7.39
N ARG A 148 5.55 3.93 -7.54
CA ARG A 148 6.54 4.07 -8.62
C ARG A 148 6.68 2.79 -9.40
N VAL A 149 6.92 2.92 -10.71
CA VAL A 149 7.31 1.79 -11.56
C VAL A 149 8.74 1.40 -11.22
N VAL A 150 8.97 0.14 -10.87
CA VAL A 150 10.29 -0.41 -10.54
C VAL A 150 10.83 -1.35 -11.61
N ALA A 151 9.96 -1.92 -12.45
CA ALA A 151 10.36 -2.73 -13.59
C ALA A 151 9.31 -2.70 -14.70
N THR A 152 9.77 -2.82 -15.95
CA THR A 152 8.91 -3.01 -17.12
C THR A 152 9.48 -4.11 -18.02
N THR A 153 8.58 -4.83 -18.68
CA THR A 153 8.91 -5.69 -19.82
C THR A 153 8.06 -5.21 -20.99
N PRO A 154 8.62 -4.81 -22.14
CA PRO A 154 10.04 -4.61 -22.39
C PRO A 154 10.67 -3.57 -21.45
N HIS A 155 11.99 -3.66 -21.25
CA HIS A 155 12.72 -2.63 -20.52
C HIS A 155 12.81 -1.36 -21.36
N LEU A 156 12.88 -0.21 -20.69
CA LEU A 156 13.03 1.09 -21.33
C LEU A 156 14.21 1.13 -22.30
N GLY A 157 13.95 1.58 -23.53
CA GLY A 157 14.95 1.74 -24.59
C GLY A 157 15.36 0.46 -25.30
N THR A 158 14.79 -0.70 -24.94
CA THR A 158 15.20 -1.97 -25.56
C THR A 158 14.60 -2.20 -26.95
N THR A 159 15.20 -3.11 -27.71
CA THR A 159 14.65 -3.61 -28.97
C THR A 159 14.23 -5.06 -28.80
N ILE A 160 12.95 -5.36 -29.05
CA ILE A 160 12.39 -6.72 -29.00
C ILE A 160 12.24 -7.31 -30.40
N ALA A 161 12.03 -8.62 -30.48
CA ALA A 161 11.60 -9.25 -31.72
C ALA A 161 10.15 -8.85 -32.05
N ALA A 162 9.83 -8.74 -33.34
CA ALA A 162 8.45 -8.62 -33.79
C ALA A 162 7.63 -9.87 -33.43
N GLY A 163 6.31 -9.70 -33.26
CA GLY A 163 5.38 -10.75 -32.88
C GLY A 163 4.78 -10.58 -31.47
N PRO A 164 4.16 -11.64 -30.93
CA PRO A 164 3.52 -11.62 -29.61
C PRO A 164 4.53 -11.40 -28.47
N PHE A 165 4.17 -10.57 -27.50
CA PHE A 165 4.96 -10.34 -26.29
C PHE A 165 4.07 -9.95 -25.10
N ASP A 166 4.64 -10.03 -23.90
CA ASP A 166 4.01 -9.58 -22.67
C ASP A 166 4.51 -8.18 -22.31
N LEU A 167 3.59 -7.22 -22.26
CA LEU A 167 3.83 -5.89 -21.71
C LEU A 167 3.53 -5.92 -20.20
N SER A 168 4.56 -5.98 -19.38
CA SER A 168 4.45 -6.02 -17.92
C SER A 168 4.95 -4.73 -17.28
N VAL A 169 4.25 -4.28 -16.23
CA VAL A 169 4.61 -3.11 -15.42
C VAL A 169 4.53 -3.50 -13.96
N THR A 170 5.65 -3.40 -13.25
CA THR A 170 5.78 -3.75 -11.83
C THR A 170 5.94 -2.49 -11.00
N PHE A 171 5.15 -2.37 -9.93
CA PHE A 171 5.20 -1.26 -9.00
C PHE A 171 5.97 -1.61 -7.72
N ASP A 172 6.45 -0.58 -7.01
CA ASP A 172 7.10 -0.69 -5.70
C ASP A 172 6.19 -1.23 -4.58
N ARG A 173 4.87 -1.33 -4.84
CA ARG A 173 3.88 -1.75 -3.85
C ARG A 173 2.64 -2.41 -4.48
N PRO A 174 1.81 -3.09 -3.68
CA PRO A 174 0.52 -3.62 -4.13
C PRO A 174 -0.42 -2.51 -4.64
N MET A 175 -1.09 -2.79 -5.75
CA MET A 175 -1.96 -1.86 -6.47
C MET A 175 -3.43 -2.29 -6.44
N THR A 176 -4.32 -1.34 -6.74
CA THR A 176 -5.74 -1.61 -6.95
C THR A 176 -5.94 -2.34 -8.28
N GLY A 177 -6.55 -3.54 -8.26
CA GLY A 177 -6.56 -4.43 -9.43
C GLY A 177 -7.46 -3.99 -10.58
N ASP A 178 -8.62 -3.39 -10.28
CA ASP A 178 -9.57 -2.92 -11.30
C ASP A 178 -9.30 -1.45 -11.71
N SER A 179 -8.06 -0.99 -11.55
CA SER A 179 -7.64 0.38 -11.83
C SER A 179 -6.29 0.37 -12.55
N TYR A 180 -6.27 0.82 -13.80
CA TYR A 180 -5.05 0.95 -14.59
C TYR A 180 -5.19 2.02 -15.67
N SER A 181 -4.07 2.54 -16.15
CA SER A 181 -4.02 3.47 -17.29
C SER A 181 -2.76 3.23 -18.10
N PHE A 182 -2.88 2.40 -19.13
CA PHE A 182 -1.93 2.32 -20.23
C PHE A 182 -2.34 3.36 -21.27
N VAL A 183 -1.60 4.47 -21.32
CA VAL A 183 -1.92 5.66 -22.10
C VAL A 183 -1.25 5.57 -23.46
N GLN A 184 -2.04 5.75 -24.49
CA GLN A 184 -1.60 5.89 -25.86
C GLN A 184 -1.26 7.35 -26.18
N PHE A 185 -0.08 7.60 -26.75
CA PHE A 185 0.27 8.92 -27.27
C PHE A 185 -0.20 9.10 -28.72
N SER A 186 -0.12 8.04 -29.54
CA SER A 186 -0.70 7.97 -30.89
C SER A 186 -1.06 6.55 -31.28
N ALA A 187 -1.94 6.40 -32.29
CA ALA A 187 -2.28 5.12 -32.92
C ALA A 187 -1.03 4.30 -33.28
N ASP A 188 -0.06 4.94 -33.93
CA ASP A 188 1.08 4.27 -34.56
C ASP A 188 2.18 3.83 -33.58
N THR A 189 2.19 4.42 -32.38
CA THR A 189 3.22 4.16 -31.35
C THR A 189 2.71 3.28 -30.22
N TYR A 190 1.49 2.77 -30.30
CA TYR A 190 0.94 1.85 -29.31
C TYR A 190 0.79 0.44 -29.89
N PRO A 191 1.33 -0.60 -29.26
CA PRO A 191 1.23 -1.96 -29.77
C PRO A 191 -0.19 -2.50 -29.67
N GLY A 192 -0.55 -3.46 -30.51
CA GLY A 192 -1.86 -4.11 -30.46
C GLY A 192 -1.98 -4.95 -29.21
N CYS A 193 -2.64 -4.44 -28.16
CA CYS A 193 -2.77 -5.12 -26.87
C CYS A 193 -4.20 -5.56 -26.56
N ALA A 194 -4.32 -6.63 -25.78
CA ALA A 194 -5.58 -7.04 -25.16
C ALA A 194 -6.17 -5.90 -24.29
N PRO A 195 -7.50 -5.83 -24.10
CA PRO A 195 -8.13 -4.71 -23.40
C PRO A 195 -7.98 -4.73 -21.88
N LYS A 196 -7.66 -5.90 -21.30
CA LYS A 196 -7.57 -6.09 -19.85
C LYS A 196 -6.23 -6.73 -19.45
N PRO A 197 -5.49 -6.13 -18.51
CA PRO A 197 -4.29 -6.74 -17.97
C PRO A 197 -4.62 -7.86 -16.97
N ALA A 198 -3.75 -8.86 -16.91
CA ALA A 198 -3.69 -9.78 -15.79
C ALA A 198 -2.95 -9.12 -14.62
N LEU A 199 -3.44 -9.31 -13.39
CA LEU A 199 -2.78 -8.87 -12.18
C LEU A 199 -2.11 -10.07 -11.49
N SER A 200 -0.83 -9.92 -11.16
CA SER A 200 -0.06 -10.85 -10.34
C SER A 200 -0.65 -11.05 -8.94
N ARG A 201 -0.31 -12.17 -8.28
CA ARG A 201 -0.84 -12.54 -6.95
C ARG A 201 -0.47 -11.53 -5.85
N ASP A 202 0.73 -10.96 -5.92
CA ASP A 202 1.20 -9.91 -5.00
C ASP A 202 0.62 -8.52 -5.31
N ARG A 203 -0.16 -8.43 -6.40
CA ARG A 203 -0.81 -7.22 -6.90
C ARG A 203 0.15 -6.10 -7.30
N ARG A 204 1.41 -6.43 -7.60
CA ARG A 204 2.43 -5.43 -7.98
C ARG A 204 2.60 -5.31 -9.48
N THR A 205 2.31 -6.36 -10.21
CA THR A 205 2.58 -6.47 -11.66
C THR A 205 1.29 -6.60 -12.46
N PHE A 206 1.12 -5.70 -13.44
CA PHE A 206 0.06 -5.76 -14.46
C PHE A 206 0.67 -6.19 -15.79
N THR A 207 0.05 -7.17 -16.46
CA THR A 207 0.55 -7.71 -17.73
C THR A 207 -0.52 -7.69 -18.81
N LEU A 208 -0.22 -7.04 -19.94
CA LEU A 208 -1.00 -7.08 -21.17
C LEU A 208 -0.35 -8.04 -22.18
N ARG A 209 -1.18 -8.83 -22.87
CA ARG A 209 -0.77 -9.57 -24.06
C ARG A 209 -0.79 -8.60 -25.25
N CYS A 210 0.33 -8.44 -25.93
CA CYS A 210 0.48 -7.46 -27.01
C CYS A 210 1.17 -8.10 -28.24
N THR A 211 1.06 -7.42 -29.38
CA THR A 211 1.76 -7.79 -30.63
C THR A 211 2.57 -6.60 -31.12
N ALA A 212 3.85 -6.84 -31.39
CA ALA A 212 4.78 -5.88 -31.97
C ALA A 212 4.97 -6.13 -33.47
N VAL A 213 5.18 -5.06 -34.23
CA VAL A 213 5.40 -5.05 -35.68
C VAL A 213 6.83 -4.60 -35.94
N ALA A 214 7.55 -5.31 -36.81
CA ALA A 214 8.94 -5.01 -37.14
C ALA A 214 9.09 -3.57 -37.69
N GLY A 215 10.16 -2.88 -37.28
CA GLY A 215 10.46 -1.51 -37.70
C GLY A 215 9.70 -0.42 -36.93
N HIS A 216 8.77 -0.77 -36.03
CA HIS A 216 8.05 0.21 -35.22
C HIS A 216 8.84 0.64 -33.97
N GLN A 217 8.59 1.88 -33.56
CA GLN A 217 8.98 2.42 -32.26
C GLN A 217 7.73 2.65 -31.43
N TYR A 218 7.74 2.13 -30.21
CA TYR A 218 6.60 2.18 -29.30
C TYR A 218 6.82 3.17 -28.18
N GLN A 219 5.73 3.81 -27.77
CA GLN A 219 5.68 4.73 -26.65
C GLN A 219 4.36 4.55 -25.90
N ILE A 220 4.47 4.23 -24.61
CA ILE A 220 3.34 3.91 -23.74
C ILE A 220 3.46 4.72 -22.45
N GLY A 221 2.38 5.38 -22.06
CA GLY A 221 2.29 6.02 -20.76
C GLY A 221 1.77 5.04 -19.72
N ILE A 222 2.41 4.97 -18.57
CA ILE A 222 1.91 4.33 -17.36
C ILE A 222 1.45 5.46 -16.46
N ASN A 223 0.14 5.69 -16.46
CA ASN A 223 -0.46 6.99 -16.14
C ASN A 223 0.05 8.14 -17.04
N GLY A 224 -0.80 9.15 -17.23
CA GLY A 224 -0.49 10.37 -17.98
C GLY A 224 -1.72 11.28 -17.97
N PRO A 225 -1.64 12.55 -17.52
CA PRO A 225 -2.83 13.39 -17.35
C PRO A 225 -3.68 13.47 -18.62
N PRO A 226 -5.02 13.35 -18.53
CA PRO A 226 -5.83 13.20 -17.31
C PRO A 226 -5.98 11.75 -16.80
N TYR A 227 -5.41 10.76 -17.49
CA TYR A 227 -5.57 9.32 -17.21
C TYR A 227 -4.61 8.83 -16.11
N MET A 228 -5.08 8.70 -14.87
CA MET A 228 -4.25 8.50 -13.68
C MET A 228 -4.64 7.27 -12.83
N ASN A 229 -5.06 6.17 -13.46
CA ASN A 229 -5.72 5.08 -12.72
C ASN A 229 -4.87 3.86 -12.41
N PHE A 230 -3.56 3.86 -12.61
CA PHE A 230 -2.70 3.08 -11.72
C PHE A 230 -2.65 3.75 -10.35
N ARG A 231 -3.22 3.08 -9.35
CA ARG A 231 -3.33 3.56 -7.96
C ARG A 231 -2.97 2.45 -6.99
N ASP A 232 -2.39 2.82 -5.86
CA ASP A 232 -2.22 1.87 -4.76
C ASP A 232 -3.56 1.54 -4.08
N THR A 233 -3.50 0.68 -3.06
CA THR A 233 -4.66 0.27 -2.26
C THR A 233 -5.24 1.39 -1.40
N THR A 234 -4.52 2.51 -1.23
CA THR A 234 -4.99 3.70 -0.51
C THR A 234 -5.65 4.73 -1.45
N GLY A 235 -5.52 4.54 -2.77
CA GLY A 235 -6.10 5.38 -3.81
C GLY A 235 -5.15 6.45 -4.36
N ILE A 236 -3.90 6.50 -3.89
CA ILE A 236 -2.88 7.42 -4.39
C ILE A 236 -2.45 6.96 -5.78
N SER A 237 -2.52 7.88 -6.75
CA SER A 237 -2.09 7.60 -8.13
C SER A 237 -0.57 7.46 -8.22
N ALA A 238 -0.13 6.47 -9.00
CA ALA A 238 1.27 6.29 -9.33
C ALA A 238 1.82 7.50 -10.09
N THR A 239 3.10 7.81 -9.87
CA THR A 239 3.81 8.82 -10.67
C THR A 239 3.77 8.42 -12.15
N PRO A 240 3.42 9.35 -13.08
CA PRO A 240 3.47 9.07 -14.50
C PRO A 240 4.83 8.56 -14.93
N TYR A 241 4.84 7.52 -15.74
CA TYR A 241 6.06 6.92 -16.29
C TYR A 241 5.88 6.71 -17.78
N ARG A 242 6.93 6.97 -18.56
CA ARG A 242 6.92 6.82 -20.02
C ARG A 242 7.83 5.66 -20.40
N LEU A 243 7.25 4.61 -20.97
CA LEU A 243 7.97 3.49 -21.54
C LEU A 243 8.17 3.71 -23.04
N THR A 244 9.40 3.56 -23.52
CA THR A 244 9.75 3.51 -24.94
C THR A 244 10.54 2.24 -25.24
N PHE A 245 10.30 1.63 -26.40
CA PHE A 245 11.06 0.48 -26.91
C PHE A 245 10.84 0.38 -28.43
N SER A 246 11.57 -0.50 -29.12
CA SER A 246 11.41 -0.74 -30.56
C SER A 246 11.26 -2.23 -30.88
N ALA A 247 10.81 -2.55 -32.09
CA ALA A 247 10.71 -3.93 -32.55
C ALA A 247 11.46 -4.13 -33.88
N ARG A 248 12.14 -5.28 -34.03
CA ARG A 248 12.89 -5.68 -35.22
C ARG A 248 12.54 -7.08 -35.67
#